data_AF-A0A9P4RC50-F1
#
_entry.id   AF-A0A9P4RC50-F1
#
_cell.length_a   1.000
_cell.length_b   1.000
_cell.length_c   1.000
_cell.angle_alpha   90.00
_cell.angle_beta   90.00
_cell.angle_gamma   90.00
#
_symmetry.space_group_name_H-M   'P 1'
#
loop_
_entity.id
_entity.type
_entity.pdbx_description
1 polymer ?
#
loop_
_entity_poly.entity_id
_entity_poly.type
_entity_poly.pdbx_seq_one_letter_code
_entity_poly.pdbx_strand_id
1 'polypeptide(L)'
;MIFRSAFLLSLTALVATTSAAPAGSKHNIYLTRCTPTSCPIGACDPGDFGITAAAYYSTATSAVPASIGTIDGYQPKWEGASKAIRLGTTTFTSAIQAAAARAKKGDIVGDAKLGSEPFVCFKDGATTLGFTYDDTKYSCTADYWCGSVDVGK
;
A
#
# COMPACT_ATOMS: atom_id res chain seq x y z
N MET A 1 -11.23 23.06 68.42
CA MET A 1 -10.20 23.24 67.38
C MET A 1 -10.76 22.72 66.07
N ILE A 2 -11.06 23.61 65.11
CA ILE A 2 -11.66 23.25 63.81
C ILE A 2 -10.67 23.71 62.74
N PHE A 3 -10.04 22.77 62.02
CA PHE A 3 -9.17 23.08 60.88
C PHE A 3 -10.00 23.14 59.60
N ARG A 4 -10.04 24.32 58.97
CA ARG A 4 -10.63 24.56 57.65
C ARG A 4 -9.56 24.31 56.58
N SER A 5 -9.68 23.24 55.83
CA SER A 5 -8.87 22.99 54.63
C SER A 5 -9.58 23.53 53.40
N ALA A 6 -9.00 24.55 52.76
CA ALA A 6 -9.47 25.08 51.48
C ALA A 6 -8.80 24.32 50.33
N PHE A 7 -9.61 23.62 49.52
CA PHE A 7 -9.18 22.96 48.29
C PHE A 7 -9.27 23.97 47.13
N LEU A 8 -8.12 24.36 46.57
CA LEU A 8 -8.02 25.15 45.34
C LEU A 8 -8.08 24.20 44.13
N LEU A 9 -9.20 24.22 43.40
CA LEU A 9 -9.30 23.58 42.08
C LEU A 9 -8.65 24.50 41.03
N SER A 10 -7.48 24.11 40.52
CA SER A 10 -6.91 24.70 39.29
C SER A 10 -7.54 24.04 38.06
N LEU A 11 -8.28 24.83 37.28
CA LEU A 11 -8.90 24.44 36.03
C LEU A 11 -7.93 24.68 34.87
N THR A 12 -7.14 23.69 34.48
CA THR A 12 -6.32 23.74 33.27
C THR A 12 -7.20 23.58 32.03
N ALA A 13 -7.42 24.66 31.29
CA ALA A 13 -8.08 24.65 30.00
C ALA A 13 -7.20 23.94 28.95
N LEU A 14 -7.64 22.77 28.50
CA LEU A 14 -7.01 22.00 27.44
C LEU A 14 -7.39 22.62 26.09
N VAL A 15 -6.51 23.43 25.50
CA VAL A 15 -6.70 23.97 24.15
C VAL A 15 -6.41 22.85 23.16
N ALA A 16 -7.46 22.21 22.65
CA ALA A 16 -7.34 21.23 21.58
C ALA A 16 -7.02 21.96 20.26
N THR A 17 -5.74 22.02 19.90
CA THR A 17 -5.31 22.41 18.55
C THR A 17 -5.70 21.30 17.59
N THR A 18 -6.83 21.44 16.91
CA THR A 18 -7.18 20.60 15.76
C THR A 18 -6.23 20.93 14.63
N SER A 19 -5.08 20.26 14.59
CA SER A 19 -4.19 20.27 13.43
C SER A 19 -4.98 19.72 12.25
N ALA A 20 -5.37 20.59 11.32
CA ALA A 20 -5.89 20.16 10.04
C ALA A 20 -4.77 19.39 9.34
N ALA A 21 -4.83 18.06 9.39
CA ALA A 21 -3.88 17.23 8.67
C ALA A 21 -3.95 17.64 7.19
N PRO A 22 -2.82 18.01 6.55
CA PRO A 22 -2.83 18.30 5.12
C PRO A 22 -3.47 17.12 4.39
N ALA A 23 -4.41 17.42 3.50
CA ALA A 23 -5.06 16.39 2.69
C ALA A 23 -4.00 15.81 1.75
N GLY A 24 -3.39 14.69 2.15
CA GLY A 24 -2.44 13.97 1.31
C GLY A 24 -3.07 13.58 -0.03
N SER A 25 -2.24 13.41 -1.06
CA SER A 25 -2.68 12.97 -2.39
C SER A 25 -3.57 11.73 -2.30
N LYS A 26 -4.61 11.70 -3.13
CA LYS A 26 -5.59 10.60 -3.19
C LYS A 26 -5.01 9.36 -3.88
N HIS A 27 -3.79 9.47 -4.42
CA HIS A 27 -3.12 8.42 -5.16
C HIS A 27 -2.57 7.36 -4.21
N ASN A 28 -2.78 6.10 -4.58
CA ASN A 28 -2.24 4.98 -3.85
C ASN A 28 -1.90 3.82 -4.79
N ILE A 29 -0.93 3.01 -4.38
CA ILE A 29 -0.46 1.86 -5.14
C ILE A 29 -0.45 0.65 -4.20
N TYR A 30 -1.12 -0.42 -4.60
CA TYR A 30 -1.02 -1.70 -3.90
C TYR A 30 0.00 -2.58 -4.60
N LEU A 31 0.96 -3.09 -3.84
CA LEU A 31 1.92 -4.08 -4.29
C LEU A 31 1.40 -5.45 -3.89
N THR A 32 1.15 -6.29 -4.88
CA THR A 32 0.31 -7.47 -4.73
C THR A 32 1.00 -8.73 -5.20
N ARG A 33 0.54 -9.86 -4.65
CA ARG A 33 0.73 -11.19 -5.19
C ARG A 33 -0.62 -11.73 -5.61
N CYS A 34 -0.68 -12.27 -6.82
CA CYS A 34 -1.93 -12.65 -7.46
C CYS A 34 -1.89 -14.10 -7.91
N THR A 35 -3.04 -14.76 -7.85
CA THR A 35 -3.27 -16.09 -8.41
C THR A 35 -4.43 -16.04 -9.38
N PRO A 36 -4.37 -16.74 -10.52
CA PRO A 36 -5.49 -16.78 -11.46
C PRO A 36 -6.71 -17.42 -10.79
N THR A 37 -7.90 -16.86 -11.02
CA THR A 37 -9.15 -17.38 -10.43
C THR A 37 -9.66 -18.64 -11.12
N SER A 38 -9.21 -18.87 -12.35
CA SER A 38 -9.57 -20.04 -13.14
C SER A 38 -8.30 -20.70 -13.63
N CYS A 39 -8.13 -21.97 -13.28
CA CYS A 39 -7.08 -22.82 -13.81
C CYS A 39 -7.71 -23.93 -14.65
N PRO A 40 -7.26 -24.15 -15.90
CA PRO A 40 -7.68 -25.31 -16.67
C PRO A 40 -7.36 -26.58 -15.88
N ILE A 41 -8.33 -27.48 -15.78
CA ILE A 41 -8.26 -28.69 -14.96
C ILE A 41 -7.02 -29.51 -15.37
N GLY A 42 -6.07 -29.70 -14.44
CA GLY A 42 -4.86 -30.51 -14.64
C GLY A 42 -3.62 -29.78 -15.18
N ALA A 43 -3.66 -28.45 -15.37
CA ALA A 43 -2.55 -27.69 -15.95
C ALA A 43 -1.89 -26.67 -15.00
N CYS A 44 -2.38 -26.55 -13.76
CA CYS A 44 -1.85 -25.58 -12.81
C CYS A 44 -1.30 -26.24 -11.55
N ASP A 45 0.02 -26.32 -11.44
CA ASP A 45 0.64 -26.44 -10.14
C ASP A 45 0.48 -25.10 -9.39
N PRO A 46 0.04 -25.11 -8.12
CA PRO A 46 -0.13 -23.89 -7.34
C PRO A 46 1.23 -23.20 -7.16
N GLY A 47 1.38 -22.04 -7.79
CA GLY A 47 2.60 -21.22 -7.75
C GLY A 47 3.26 -20.97 -9.10
N ASP A 48 2.87 -21.68 -10.16
CA ASP A 48 3.48 -21.51 -11.49
C ASP A 48 2.87 -20.38 -12.32
N PHE A 49 1.63 -19.99 -12.02
CA PHE A 49 0.87 -18.97 -12.74
C PHE A 49 0.64 -17.70 -11.91
N GLY A 50 1.25 -17.64 -10.72
CA GLY A 50 1.15 -16.47 -9.87
C GLY A 50 1.91 -15.30 -10.46
N ILE A 51 1.31 -14.11 -10.41
CA ILE A 51 1.98 -12.87 -10.82
C ILE A 51 2.19 -11.96 -9.62
N THR A 52 3.24 -11.15 -9.69
CA THR A 52 3.51 -10.09 -8.73
C THR A 52 3.29 -8.77 -9.43
N ALA A 53 2.35 -7.97 -8.94
CA ALA A 53 1.83 -6.81 -9.66
C ALA A 53 1.68 -5.59 -8.77
N ALA A 54 1.81 -4.39 -9.34
CA ALA A 54 1.38 -3.16 -8.71
C ALA A 54 0.09 -2.66 -9.35
N ALA A 55 -0.88 -2.29 -8.51
CA ALA A 55 -2.16 -1.74 -8.92
C ALA A 55 -2.24 -0.28 -8.46
N TYR A 56 -2.25 0.65 -9.41
CA TYR A 56 -2.34 2.09 -9.16
C TYR A 56 -3.79 2.57 -9.15
N TYR A 57 -4.16 3.33 -8.13
CA TYR A 57 -5.45 3.98 -7.97
C TYR A 57 -5.25 5.49 -7.90
N SER A 58 -5.85 6.21 -8.86
CA SER A 58 -5.83 7.67 -8.91
C SER A 58 -6.74 8.32 -7.85
N THR A 59 -7.61 7.52 -7.20
CA THR A 59 -8.43 7.99 -6.09
C THR A 59 -8.62 6.86 -5.08
N ALA A 60 -8.71 7.19 -3.79
CA ALA A 60 -8.97 6.22 -2.73
C ALA A 60 -10.37 5.56 -2.81
N THR A 61 -11.29 6.13 -3.58
CA THR A 61 -12.67 5.63 -3.70
C THR A 61 -12.89 4.73 -4.91
N SER A 62 -11.89 4.58 -5.79
CA SER A 62 -12.03 3.74 -6.97
C SER A 62 -11.95 2.26 -6.60
N ALA A 63 -12.91 1.46 -7.07
CA ALA A 63 -12.88 0.00 -6.93
C ALA A 63 -11.97 -0.68 -7.97
N VAL A 64 -11.58 0.05 -9.02
CA VAL A 64 -10.79 -0.46 -10.14
C VAL A 64 -9.48 0.33 -10.24
N PRO A 65 -8.33 -0.34 -10.41
CA PRO A 65 -7.07 0.37 -10.61
C PRO A 65 -7.09 1.11 -11.94
N ALA A 66 -6.55 2.32 -11.95
CA ALA A 66 -6.34 3.11 -13.16
C ALA A 66 -5.22 2.50 -14.04
N SER A 67 -4.27 1.78 -13.43
CA SER A 67 -3.25 1.06 -14.16
C SER A 67 -2.70 -0.11 -13.36
N ILE A 68 -2.21 -1.13 -14.07
CA ILE A 68 -1.61 -2.34 -13.51
C ILE A 68 -0.30 -2.60 -14.25
N GLY A 69 0.71 -3.02 -13.51
CA GLY A 69 1.99 -3.46 -14.06
C GLY A 69 2.52 -4.65 -13.28
N THR A 70 3.24 -5.53 -13.96
CA THR A 70 3.77 -6.78 -13.40
C THR A 70 5.28 -6.74 -13.30
N ILE A 71 5.84 -7.46 -12.33
CA ILE A 71 7.27 -7.78 -12.30
C ILE A 71 7.46 -9.08 -13.08
N ASP A 72 8.37 -9.05 -14.05
CA ASP A 72 8.77 -10.24 -14.79
C ASP A 72 9.71 -11.14 -13.97
N GLY A 73 9.66 -12.45 -14.21
CA GLY A 73 10.56 -13.44 -13.63
C GLY A 73 9.85 -14.57 -12.89
N TYR A 74 10.63 -15.54 -12.42
CA TYR A 74 10.10 -16.67 -11.65
C TYR A 74 9.83 -16.26 -10.21
N GLN A 75 8.57 -16.31 -9.80
CA GLN A 75 8.08 -15.98 -8.45
C GLN A 75 8.69 -14.67 -7.90
N PRO A 76 8.46 -13.54 -8.58
CA PRO A 76 9.08 -12.29 -8.18
C PRO A 76 8.51 -11.85 -6.82
N LYS A 77 9.37 -11.22 -6.01
CA LYS A 77 8.99 -10.61 -4.73
C LYS A 77 9.39 -9.14 -4.71
N TRP A 78 8.70 -8.36 -3.88
CA TRP A 78 8.94 -6.92 -3.76
C TRP A 78 10.15 -6.60 -2.88
N GLU A 79 10.46 -7.47 -1.92
CA GLU A 79 11.43 -7.23 -0.86
C GLU A 79 12.89 -7.43 -1.30
N GLY A 80 13.76 -6.60 -0.75
CA GLY A 80 15.22 -6.79 -0.77
C GLY A 80 15.93 -6.25 -2.00
N ALA A 81 15.21 -5.64 -2.95
CA ALA A 81 15.80 -4.93 -4.07
C ALA A 81 14.84 -3.88 -4.61
N SER A 82 15.38 -2.84 -5.23
CA SER A 82 14.56 -1.89 -5.99
C SER A 82 13.94 -2.58 -7.20
N LYS A 83 12.65 -2.37 -7.43
CA LYS A 83 11.89 -2.87 -8.59
C LYS A 83 11.40 -1.69 -9.40
N ALA A 84 11.44 -1.83 -10.72
CA ALA A 84 10.91 -0.86 -11.65
C ALA A 84 9.97 -1.55 -12.64
N ILE A 85 8.76 -1.02 -12.78
CA ILE A 85 7.74 -1.55 -13.70
C ILE A 85 7.02 -0.38 -14.38
N ARG A 86 6.31 -0.66 -15.47
CA ARG A 86 5.48 0.34 -16.16
C ARG A 86 4.05 0.31 -15.63
N LEU A 87 3.56 1.49 -15.23
CA LEU A 87 2.16 1.75 -14.90
C LEU A 87 1.65 2.80 -15.89
N GLY A 88 0.96 2.33 -16.92
CA GLY A 88 0.55 3.16 -18.05
C GLY A 88 1.78 3.69 -18.79
N THR A 89 1.89 5.02 -18.87
CA THR A 89 3.03 5.69 -19.53
C THR A 89 4.17 6.04 -18.56
N THR A 90 4.00 5.82 -17.26
CA THR A 90 4.95 6.26 -16.22
C THR A 90 5.66 5.08 -15.55
N THR A 91 6.92 5.29 -15.15
CA THR A 91 7.71 4.26 -14.47
C THR A 91 7.39 4.34 -12.99
N PHE A 92 6.95 3.23 -12.43
CA PHE A 92 6.87 3.03 -11.00
C PHE A 92 8.15 2.36 -10.52
N THR A 93 8.76 2.91 -9.48
CA THR A 93 9.93 2.35 -8.81
C THR A 93 9.62 2.16 -7.33
N SER A 94 9.87 0.98 -6.77
CA SER A 94 9.71 0.70 -5.35
C SER A 94 10.99 0.17 -4.73
N ALA A 95 11.30 0.57 -3.51
CA ALA A 95 12.39 0.04 -2.70
C ALA A 95 11.84 -0.52 -1.38
N ILE A 96 11.39 -1.78 -1.41
CA ILE A 96 10.87 -2.46 -0.21
C ILE A 96 12.02 -3.17 0.49
N GLN A 97 12.18 -2.90 1.78
CA GLN A 97 13.25 -3.47 2.61
C GLN A 97 13.13 -4.99 2.70
N ALA A 98 14.27 -5.69 2.78
CA ALA A 98 14.27 -7.16 2.95
C ALA A 98 13.53 -7.61 4.24
N ALA A 99 13.61 -6.81 5.31
CA ALA A 99 12.94 -7.08 6.58
C ALA A 99 11.41 -6.94 6.52
N ALA A 100 10.87 -6.34 5.45
CA ALA A 100 9.44 -6.09 5.28
C ALA A 100 8.59 -7.37 5.27
N ALA A 101 9.19 -8.52 4.91
CA ALA A 101 8.50 -9.82 4.96
C ALA A 101 8.07 -10.21 6.38
N ARG A 102 8.73 -9.67 7.42
CA ARG A 102 8.46 -9.94 8.84
C ARG A 102 7.82 -8.76 9.58
N ALA A 103 7.58 -7.66 8.87
CA ALA A 103 6.98 -6.47 9.44
C ALA A 103 5.51 -6.73 9.83
N LYS A 104 5.02 -5.98 10.82
CA LYS A 104 3.61 -6.01 11.22
C LYS A 104 2.82 -5.12 10.28
N LYS A 105 1.54 -5.43 10.08
CA LYS A 105 0.63 -4.57 9.31
C LYS A 105 0.67 -3.14 9.86
N GLY A 106 0.84 -2.17 8.96
CA GLY A 106 0.96 -0.74 9.29
C GLY A 106 2.39 -0.26 9.54
N ASP A 107 3.39 -1.14 9.63
CA ASP A 107 4.79 -0.71 9.71
C ASP A 107 5.22 -0.10 8.38
N ILE A 108 6.03 0.97 8.43
CA ILE A 108 6.72 1.51 7.25
C ILE A 108 7.80 0.52 6.83
N VAL A 109 7.79 0.14 5.55
CA VAL A 109 8.66 -0.92 5.01
C VAL A 109 9.50 -0.49 3.82
N GLY A 110 9.31 0.74 3.34
CA GLY A 110 10.03 1.27 2.20
C GLY A 110 9.38 2.49 1.60
N ASP A 111 9.91 2.91 0.47
CA ASP A 111 9.44 4.03 -0.32
C ASP A 111 9.25 3.64 -1.78
N ALA A 112 8.51 4.46 -2.51
CA ALA A 112 8.30 4.28 -3.93
C ALA A 112 8.12 5.63 -4.65
N LYS A 113 8.17 5.58 -5.98
CA LYS A 113 7.95 6.74 -6.85
C LYS A 113 7.17 6.34 -8.08
N LEU A 114 6.24 7.19 -8.51
CA LEU A 114 5.60 7.10 -9.83
C LEU A 114 6.01 8.33 -10.64
N GLY A 115 6.99 8.18 -11.52
CA GLY A 115 7.65 9.32 -12.15
C GLY A 115 8.31 10.20 -11.10
N SER A 116 7.81 11.41 -10.89
CA SER A 116 8.28 12.34 -9.85
C SER A 116 7.48 12.29 -8.55
N GLU A 117 6.31 11.64 -8.53
CA GLU A 117 5.45 11.60 -7.35
C GLU A 117 6.00 10.61 -6.30
N PRO A 118 6.28 11.06 -5.05
CA PRO A 118 6.80 10.20 -3.99
C PRO A 118 5.69 9.47 -3.21
N PHE A 119 5.98 8.24 -2.79
CA PHE A 119 5.09 7.38 -2.00
C PHE A 119 5.83 6.77 -0.81
N VAL A 120 5.11 6.54 0.29
CA VAL A 120 5.58 5.76 1.44
C VAL A 120 4.80 4.45 1.50
N CYS A 121 5.53 3.34 1.64
CA CYS A 121 4.96 2.00 1.61
C CYS A 121 4.88 1.39 3.02
N PHE A 122 3.73 0.81 3.31
CA PHE A 122 3.38 0.17 4.57
C PHE A 122 3.09 -1.31 4.34
N LYS A 123 3.37 -2.15 5.33
CA LYS A 123 2.93 -3.55 5.30
C LYS A 123 1.41 -3.61 5.34
N ASP A 124 0.82 -4.34 4.42
CA ASP A 124 -0.63 -4.60 4.41
C ASP A 124 -0.92 -6.07 4.75
N GLY A 125 -0.65 -6.98 3.81
CA GLY A 125 -0.75 -8.43 3.99
C GLY A 125 -2.16 -8.99 4.13
N ALA A 126 -3.22 -8.20 3.91
CA ALA A 126 -4.60 -8.64 4.16
C ALA A 126 -5.63 -8.13 3.16
N THR A 127 -5.37 -7.01 2.49
CA THR A 127 -6.29 -6.40 1.53
C THR A 127 -6.35 -7.27 0.28
N THR A 128 -7.55 -7.76 -0.03
CA THR A 128 -7.80 -8.56 -1.23
C THR A 128 -8.31 -7.68 -2.36
N LEU A 129 -7.74 -7.84 -3.55
CA LEU A 129 -8.09 -7.11 -4.76
C LEU A 129 -8.41 -8.12 -5.88
N GLY A 130 -9.28 -7.74 -6.80
CA GLY A 130 -9.58 -8.53 -7.99
C GLY A 130 -9.46 -7.68 -9.24
N PHE A 131 -8.74 -8.17 -10.24
CA PHE A 131 -8.64 -7.50 -11.54
C PHE A 131 -8.40 -8.48 -12.68
N THR A 132 -8.71 -8.04 -13.89
CA THR A 132 -8.39 -8.76 -15.13
C THR A 132 -7.07 -8.21 -15.68
N TYR A 133 -6.14 -9.09 -16.01
CA TYR A 133 -4.88 -8.76 -16.67
C TYR A 133 -4.63 -9.80 -17.76
N ASP A 134 -4.35 -9.36 -18.98
CA ASP A 134 -4.15 -10.23 -20.16
C ASP A 134 -5.27 -11.29 -20.32
N ASP A 135 -6.51 -10.81 -20.35
CA ASP A 135 -7.77 -11.59 -20.43
C ASP A 135 -7.98 -12.64 -19.32
N THR A 136 -7.10 -12.68 -18.32
CA THR A 136 -7.16 -13.60 -17.18
C THR A 136 -7.59 -12.86 -15.93
N LYS A 137 -8.56 -13.42 -15.21
CA LYS A 137 -9.01 -12.89 -13.91
C LYS A 137 -8.06 -13.36 -12.81
N TYR A 138 -7.63 -12.42 -11.98
CA TYR A 138 -6.76 -12.67 -10.85
C TYR A 138 -7.44 -12.30 -9.52
N SER A 139 -7.19 -13.12 -8.51
CA SER A 139 -7.41 -12.78 -7.10
C SER A 139 -6.06 -12.46 -6.48
N CYS A 140 -5.95 -11.27 -5.90
CA CYS A 140 -4.70 -10.71 -5.42
C CYS A 140 -4.78 -10.38 -3.94
N THR A 141 -3.68 -10.59 -3.23
CA THR A 141 -3.48 -10.07 -1.88
C THR A 141 -2.44 -8.97 -1.94
N ALA A 142 -2.75 -7.80 -1.38
CA ALA A 142 -1.79 -6.73 -1.21
C ALA A 142 -0.78 -7.13 -0.13
N ASP A 143 0.46 -7.29 -0.53
CA ASP A 143 1.57 -7.42 0.42
C ASP A 143 1.88 -6.07 1.07
N TYR A 144 1.76 -5.00 0.29
CA TYR A 144 2.06 -3.63 0.68
C TYR A 144 1.07 -2.62 0.11
N TRP A 145 0.85 -1.54 0.86
CA TRP A 145 0.12 -0.36 0.42
C TRP A 145 1.05 0.85 0.43
N CYS A 146 1.14 1.56 -0.69
CA CYS A 146 1.95 2.75 -0.83
C CYS A 146 1.04 3.96 -1.04
N GLY A 147 1.01 4.86 -0.05
CA GLY A 147 0.27 6.12 -0.12
C GLY A 147 1.15 7.23 -0.66
N SER A 148 0.62 8.05 -1.58
CA SER A 148 1.33 9.24 -2.03
C SER A 148 1.49 10.22 -0.87
N VAL A 149 2.68 10.80 -0.76
CA VAL A 149 2.99 11.85 0.22
C VAL A 149 3.12 13.21 -0.43
N ASP A 150 2.84 13.30 -1.73
CA ASP A 150 2.62 14.58 -2.37
C ASP A 150 1.35 15.20 -1.79
N VAL A 151 1.45 16.41 -1.25
CA VAL A 151 0.31 17.15 -0.70
C VAL A 151 -0.35 18.05 -1.75
N GLY A 152 0.15 18.01 -2.99
CA GLY A 152 -0.23 18.95 -4.02
C GLY A 152 0.24 20.37 -3.71
N LYS A 153 0.49 21.15 -4.75
CA LYS A 153 0.39 22.61 -4.67
C LYS A 153 -0.92 23.05 -5.29
#